data_AF-T0FEB8-F1
#
_entry.id   AF-T0FEB8-F1
#
_cell.length_a   1.000
_cell.length_b   1.000
_cell.length_c   1.000
_cell.angle_alpha   90.00
_cell.angle_beta   90.00
_cell.angle_gamma   90.00
#
_symmetry.space_group_name_H-M   'P 1'
#
loop_
_entity.id
_entity.type
_entity.pdbx_description
1 polymer ?
#
loop_
_entity_poly.entity_id
_entity_poly.type
_entity_poly.pdbx_seq_one_letter_code
_entity_poly.pdbx_strand_id
1 'polypeptide(L)'
;MDPIIIKMIQSVWELIIHKMVTNRRRKKFEPLIRQELESAGGVLTLPELVKRIGLKDSFYNRGRVLESVAPMVSRGEVIEEDNPNATIKNRLNLRKYRLTTRIHKNDH
;
A
#
# COMPACT_ATOMS: atom_id res chain seq x y z
N MET A 1 -27.42 -18.44 27.54
CA MET A 1 -26.11 -17.81 27.22
C MET A 1 -26.18 -16.35 27.63
N ASP A 2 -25.13 -15.83 28.25
CA ASP A 2 -25.09 -14.44 28.71
C ASP A 2 -25.09 -13.46 27.51
N PRO A 3 -25.95 -12.44 27.47
CA PRO A 3 -25.99 -11.45 26.39
C PRO A 3 -24.66 -10.68 26.20
N ILE A 4 -23.82 -10.61 27.23
CA ILE A 4 -22.48 -10.01 27.16
C ILE A 4 -21.55 -10.88 26.29
N ILE A 5 -21.61 -12.21 26.45
CA ILE A 5 -20.80 -13.16 25.69
C ILE A 5 -21.19 -13.12 24.20
N ILE A 6 -22.47 -13.00 23.90
CA ILE A 6 -22.98 -12.91 22.51
C ILE A 6 -22.46 -11.65 21.81
N LYS A 7 -22.52 -10.48 22.48
CA LYS A 7 -21.96 -9.23 21.94
C LYS A 7 -20.45 -9.31 21.73
N MET A 8 -19.72 -9.91 22.66
CA MET A 8 -18.27 -10.07 22.54
C MET A 8 -17.88 -10.95 21.34
N ILE A 9 -18.58 -12.06 21.13
CA ILE A 9 -18.36 -12.94 19.97
C ILE A 9 -18.66 -12.21 18.65
N GLN A 10 -19.72 -11.41 18.61
CA GLN A 10 -20.07 -10.62 17.44
C GLN A 10 -18.97 -9.60 17.10
N SER A 11 -18.46 -8.85 18.09
CA SER A 11 -17.37 -7.88 17.86
C SER A 11 -16.08 -8.53 17.37
N VAL A 12 -15.74 -9.72 17.87
CA VAL A 12 -14.57 -10.48 17.38
C VAL A 12 -14.77 -10.91 15.93
N TRP A 13 -15.97 -11.39 15.57
CA TRP A 13 -16.30 -11.76 14.20
C TRP A 13 -16.22 -10.57 13.23
N GLU A 14 -16.75 -9.41 13.61
CA GLU A 14 -16.67 -8.18 12.81
C GLU A 14 -15.22 -7.73 12.60
N LEU A 15 -14.38 -7.81 13.63
CA LEU A 15 -12.94 -7.51 13.53
C LEU A 15 -12.23 -8.45 12.54
N ILE A 16 -12.53 -9.74 12.61
CA ILE A 16 -11.96 -10.75 11.70
C ILE A 16 -12.39 -10.49 10.26
N ILE A 17 -13.68 -10.23 10.01
CA ILE A 17 -14.20 -9.92 8.67
C ILE A 17 -13.54 -8.65 8.13
N HIS A 18 -13.45 -7.58 8.92
CA HIS A 18 -12.76 -6.35 8.51
C HIS A 18 -11.29 -6.60 8.15
N LYS A 19 -10.58 -7.42 8.94
CA LYS A 19 -9.19 -7.79 8.65
C LYS A 19 -9.09 -8.61 7.35
N MET A 20 -9.99 -9.57 7.13
CA MET A 20 -10.00 -10.36 5.90
C MET A 20 -10.32 -9.53 4.65
N VAL A 21 -11.34 -8.66 4.71
CA VAL A 21 -11.74 -7.79 3.59
C VAL A 21 -10.62 -6.81 3.24
N THR A 22 -10.00 -6.20 4.25
CA THR A 22 -8.86 -5.29 4.07
C THR A 22 -7.66 -6.01 3.46
N ASN A 23 -7.34 -7.22 3.94
CA ASN A 23 -6.27 -8.04 3.38
C ASN A 23 -6.52 -8.47 1.93
N ARG A 24 -7.76 -8.86 1.59
CA ARG A 24 -8.13 -9.20 0.21
C ARG A 24 -7.98 -8.00 -0.73
N ARG A 25 -8.38 -6.81 -0.28
CA ARG A 25 -8.20 -5.57 -1.05
C ARG A 25 -6.73 -5.22 -1.23
N ARG A 26 -5.89 -5.34 -0.19
CA ARG A 26 -4.43 -5.12 -0.26
C ARG A 26 -3.74 -6.07 -1.25
N LYS A 27 -4.08 -7.36 -1.20
CA LYS A 27 -3.57 -8.39 -2.14
C LYS A 27 -3.85 -8.08 -3.61
N LYS A 28 -4.89 -7.28 -3.93
CA LYS A 28 -5.18 -6.86 -5.31
C LYS A 28 -4.27 -5.73 -5.79
N PHE A 29 -3.86 -4.84 -4.90
CA PHE A 29 -3.07 -3.66 -5.29
C PHE A 29 -1.57 -3.92 -5.32
N GLU A 30 -1.03 -4.76 -4.44
CA GLU A 30 0.41 -5.10 -4.45
C GLU A 30 0.95 -5.53 -5.84
N PRO A 31 0.32 -6.48 -6.57
CA PRO A 31 0.82 -6.88 -7.88
C PRO A 31 0.70 -5.75 -8.92
N LEU A 32 -0.36 -4.94 -8.87
CA LEU A 32 -0.53 -3.78 -9.75
C LEU A 32 0.52 -2.70 -9.47
N ILE A 33 0.80 -2.42 -8.20
CA ILE A 33 1.82 -1.45 -7.78
C ILE A 33 3.20 -1.88 -8.27
N ARG A 34 3.53 -3.17 -8.12
CA ARG A 34 4.80 -3.72 -8.62
C ARG A 34 4.92 -3.55 -10.12
N GLN A 35 3.89 -3.97 -10.88
CA GLN A 35 3.87 -3.86 -12.34
C GLN A 35 4.02 -2.40 -12.81
N GLU A 36 3.33 -1.46 -12.16
CA GLU A 36 3.43 -0.04 -12.52
C GLU A 36 4.80 0.56 -12.20
N LEU A 37 5.41 0.15 -11.08
CA LEU A 37 6.78 0.56 -10.76
C LEU A 37 7.80 -0.02 -11.74
N GLU A 38 7.64 -1.29 -12.16
CA GLU A 38 8.49 -1.93 -13.18
C GLU A 38 8.35 -1.21 -14.53
N SER A 39 7.11 -0.98 -14.97
CA SER A 39 6.77 -0.28 -16.22
C SER A 39 7.31 1.15 -16.26
N ALA A 40 7.37 1.83 -15.11
CA ALA A 40 7.88 3.21 -15.01
C ALA A 40 9.41 3.32 -14.95
N GLY A 41 10.16 2.22 -15.05
CA GLY A 41 11.62 2.25 -14.90
C GLY A 41 12.07 2.35 -13.44
N GLY A 42 11.19 1.97 -12.50
CA GLY A 42 11.53 1.69 -11.13
C GLY A 42 11.17 2.76 -10.11
N VAL A 43 10.85 4.02 -10.48
CA VAL A 43 10.56 5.11 -9.53
C VAL A 43 9.24 5.83 -9.88
N LEU A 44 8.32 5.95 -8.91
CA LEU A 44 7.09 6.74 -9.05
C LEU A 44 6.81 7.54 -7.79
N THR A 45 6.25 8.74 -7.96
CA THR A 45 5.66 9.48 -6.85
C THR A 45 4.32 8.85 -6.42
N LEU A 46 3.90 9.06 -5.18
CA LEU A 46 2.61 8.57 -4.69
C LEU A 46 1.41 9.00 -5.57
N PRO A 47 1.30 10.27 -6.02
CA PRO A 47 0.20 10.67 -6.92
C PRO A 47 0.25 9.98 -8.28
N GLU A 48 1.44 9.77 -8.85
CA GLU A 48 1.60 9.06 -10.12
C GLU A 48 1.22 7.59 -9.98
N LEU A 49 1.67 6.94 -8.91
CA LEU A 49 1.34 5.55 -8.62
C LEU A 49 -0.17 5.37 -8.46
N VAL A 50 -0.84 6.27 -7.72
CA VAL A 50 -2.31 6.25 -7.56
C VAL A 50 -3.03 6.36 -8.91
N LYS A 51 -2.57 7.26 -9.79
CA LYS A 51 -3.16 7.44 -11.13
C LYS A 51 -2.93 6.22 -12.01
N ARG A 52 -1.71 5.68 -12.00
CA ARG A 52 -1.29 4.53 -12.82
C ARG A 52 -2.05 3.26 -12.50
N ILE A 53 -2.34 3.01 -11.22
CA ILE A 53 -3.21 1.89 -10.82
C ILE A 53 -4.71 2.14 -11.06
N GLY A 54 -5.07 3.22 -11.77
CA GLY A 54 -6.44 3.53 -12.18
C GLY A 54 -7.31 4.21 -11.12
N LEU A 55 -6.72 4.77 -10.06
CA LEU A 55 -7.47 5.50 -9.03
C LEU A 55 -7.43 7.02 -9.25
N LYS A 56 -8.53 7.70 -8.92
CA LYS A 56 -8.54 9.17 -8.83
C LYS A 56 -7.60 9.62 -7.73
N ASP A 57 -6.75 10.59 -8.04
CA ASP A 57 -5.87 11.21 -7.06
C ASP A 57 -6.70 11.93 -5.98
N SER A 58 -6.72 11.35 -4.78
CA SER A 58 -7.42 11.86 -3.60
C SER A 58 -6.71 11.40 -2.34
N PHE A 59 -6.88 12.14 -1.24
CA PHE A 59 -6.27 11.80 0.05
C PHE A 59 -6.60 10.36 0.48
N TYR A 60 -7.86 9.95 0.33
CA TYR A 60 -8.31 8.60 0.66
C TYR A 60 -7.62 7.52 -0.19
N ASN A 61 -7.56 7.71 -1.51
CA ASN A 61 -6.93 6.72 -2.40
C ASN A 61 -5.41 6.67 -2.22
N ARG A 62 -4.77 7.82 -1.93
CA ARG A 62 -3.37 7.86 -1.52
C ARG A 62 -3.14 7.02 -0.27
N GLY A 63 -3.96 7.19 0.77
CA GLY A 63 -3.91 6.37 1.99
C GLY A 63 -4.01 4.87 1.71
N ARG A 64 -4.93 4.47 0.81
CA ARG A 64 -5.06 3.05 0.40
C ARG A 64 -3.82 2.51 -0.30
N VAL A 65 -3.17 3.32 -1.14
CA VAL A 65 -1.90 2.95 -1.77
C VAL A 65 -0.80 2.85 -0.74
N LEU A 66 -0.68 3.81 0.19
CA LEU A 66 0.27 3.75 1.31
C LEU A 66 0.14 2.45 2.10
N GLU A 67 -1.09 2.08 2.47
CA GLU A 67 -1.35 0.83 3.20
C GLU A 67 -0.98 -0.43 2.40
N SER A 68 -1.07 -0.37 1.07
CA SER A 68 -0.73 -1.48 0.18
C SER A 68 0.78 -1.54 -0.10
N VAL A 69 1.48 -0.39 -0.11
CA VAL A 69 2.93 -0.30 -0.28
C VAL A 69 3.68 -0.62 1.01
N ALA A 70 3.13 -0.27 2.18
CA ALA A 70 3.74 -0.52 3.49
C ALA A 70 4.28 -1.95 3.69
N PRO A 71 3.52 -3.03 3.39
CA PRO A 71 4.06 -4.38 3.49
C PRO A 71 5.17 -4.67 2.46
N MET A 72 5.12 -4.09 1.26
CA MET A 72 6.20 -4.22 0.25
C MET A 72 7.50 -3.54 0.73
N VAL A 73 7.39 -2.38 1.38
CA VAL A 73 8.52 -1.69 2.00
C VAL A 73 9.07 -2.50 3.17
N SER A 74 8.20 -3.05 4.03
CA SER A 74 8.62 -3.90 5.13
C SER A 74 9.33 -5.19 4.67
N ARG A 75 9.00 -5.72 3.49
CA ARG A 75 9.70 -6.86 2.87
C ARG A 75 10.98 -6.45 2.13
N GLY A 76 11.25 -5.15 2.03
CA GLY A 76 12.39 -4.60 1.31
C GLY A 76 12.24 -4.61 -0.21
N GLU A 77 11.05 -4.93 -0.75
CA GLU A 77 10.78 -4.95 -2.20
C GLU A 77 10.69 -3.55 -2.79
N VAL A 78 10.22 -2.58 -2.00
CA VAL A 78 10.06 -1.18 -2.36
C VAL A 78 10.83 -0.33 -1.37
N ILE A 79 11.57 0.64 -1.86
CA ILE A 79 12.25 1.67 -1.09
C ILE A 79 11.37 2.91 -1.13
N GLU A 80 11.13 3.46 0.05
CA GLU A 80 10.46 4.74 0.18
C GLU A 80 11.50 5.85 0.28
N GLU A 81 11.39 6.84 -0.59
CA GLU A 81 12.23 8.03 -0.59
C GLU A 81 11.38 9.23 -0.17
N ASP A 82 11.59 9.67 1.07
CA ASP A 82 11.03 10.92 1.58
C ASP A 82 11.93 12.10 1.17
N ASN A 83 11.31 13.23 0.82
CA ASN A 83 12.04 14.44 0.48
C ASN A 83 12.35 15.23 1.77
N PRO A 84 13.62 15.55 2.07
CA PRO A 84 13.99 16.26 3.30
C PRO A 84 13.40 17.69 3.37
N ASN A 85 13.06 18.28 2.22
CA ASN A 85 12.45 19.60 2.11
C ASN A 85 10.91 19.53 2.07
N ALA A 86 10.31 18.37 2.35
CA ALA A 86 8.86 18.23 2.40
C ALA A 86 8.27 18.95 3.63
N THR A 87 7.33 19.84 3.37
CA THR A 87 6.38 20.35 4.36
C THR A 87 5.27 19.33 4.61
N ILE A 88 4.57 19.46 5.75
CA ILE A 88 3.39 18.61 6.07
C ILE A 88 2.38 18.61 4.92
N LYS A 89 2.20 19.74 4.23
CA LYS A 89 1.22 19.92 3.14
C LYS A 89 1.61 19.21 1.83
N ASN A 90 2.90 19.06 1.53
CA ASN A 90 3.37 18.51 0.25
C ASN A 90 4.10 17.15 0.39
N ARG A 91 4.32 16.65 1.60
CA ARG A 91 4.99 15.36 1.85
C ARG A 91 4.40 14.23 1.02
N LEU A 92 3.08 14.10 0.97
CA LEU A 92 2.43 13.06 0.16
C LEU A 92 2.57 13.26 -1.35
N ASN A 93 2.81 14.50 -1.82
CA ASN A 93 3.06 14.76 -3.24
C ASN A 93 4.50 14.41 -3.62
N LEU A 94 5.44 14.59 -2.70
CA LEU A 94 6.88 14.43 -2.94
C LEU A 94 7.39 13.02 -2.61
N ARG A 95 6.60 12.23 -1.88
CA ARG A 95 6.95 10.86 -1.50
C ARG A 95 7.07 9.98 -2.73
N LYS A 96 8.23 9.34 -2.86
CA LYS A 96 8.56 8.46 -3.98
C LYS A 96 8.69 7.02 -3.51
N TYR A 97 8.36 6.11 -4.41
CA TYR A 97 8.54 4.68 -4.27
C TYR A 97 9.44 4.21 -5.37
N ARG A 98 10.47 3.45 -4.97
CA ARG A 98 11.40 2.81 -5.89
C ARG A 98 11.37 1.31 -5.71
N LEU A 99 11.40 0.52 -6.79
CA LEU A 99 11.67 -0.91 -6.64
C LEU A 99 13.11 -1.16 -6.20
N THR A 100 13.27 -2.05 -5.24
CA THR A 100 14.60 -2.54 -4.90
C THR A 100 15.11 -3.40 -6.07
N THR A 101 16.32 -3.15 -6.53
CA THR A 101 16.96 -3.92 -7.60
C THR A 101 17.35 -5.36 -7.19
N ARG A 102 17.05 -5.78 -5.96
CA ARG A 102 17.34 -7.14 -5.47
C ARG A 102 16.47 -8.25 -6.11
N ILE A 103 15.49 -7.93 -6.96
CA ILE A 103 14.70 -8.91 -7.73
C ILE A 103 15.12 -8.96 -9.20
N HIS A 104 16.40 -8.73 -9.50
CA HIS A 104 17.03 -9.12 -10.77
C HIS A 104 18.34 -9.87 -10.47
N LYS A 105 18.19 -11.10 -9.98
CA LYS A 105 19.12 -12.21 -10.17
C LYS A 105 18.51 -13.48 -9.56
N ASN A 106 17.66 -14.13 -10.34
CA ASN A 106 17.54 -15.58 -10.34
C ASN A 106 17.26 -15.96 -11.81
N ASP A 107 18.27 -15.75 -12.65
CA ASP A 107 18.49 -16.61 -13.80
C ASP A 107 19.20 -17.85 -13.27
N HIS A 108 18.51 -18.99 -13.29
CA HIS A 108 19.15 -20.28 -13.38
C HIS A 108 18.29 -21.30 -14.11
#